data_AF-A0A8T4QDH7-F1
#
_entry.id   AF-A0A8T4QDH7-F1
#
_cell.length_a   1.000
_cell.length_b   1.000
_cell.length_c   1.000
_cell.angle_alpha   90.00
_cell.angle_beta   90.00
_cell.angle_gamma   90.00
#
_symmetry.space_group_name_H-M   'P 1'
#
loop_
_entity.id
_entity.type
_entity.pdbx_description
1 polymer ?
#
loop_
_entity_poly.entity_id
_entity_poly.type
_entity_poly.pdbx_seq_one_letter_code
_entity_poly.pdbx_strand_id
1 'polypeptide(L)'
;KDGEFGPAMDSANGLWENYVNRNCQQQHKFYICPNGCKNGACVSDTPCTDSDGGKNYFVKGTTSGMTKTYYNGTESEKYSSSDDICVKDNQIPQSGYEEGLFEHYCENNYLQVDGSDKTFICPNVCEDGACVESNDNSEIKTRYAYWECSNGVSSKSGGPTSCKPRYIWEEYGNEFCRAQCGDMGCTLKKFDTWEKCGEIIDDILILPAVDLPVYTLPIDMAVDTTIRESEKCNGCFNNEICLPFGTRLLSNDLPSYCSINQKIVTQLGVDEPCMNSYECKTNQCASNVCIDLKQEIAETRGLLQKILDWLSQLFG
;
A
#
# COMPACT_ATOMS: atom_id res chain seq x y z
N LYS A 1 22.25 -45.25 -34.57
CA LYS A 1 21.81 -44.64 -35.83
C LYS A 1 21.45 -43.22 -35.48
N ASP A 2 22.35 -42.35 -35.89
CA ASP A 2 22.43 -40.96 -35.49
C ASP A 2 21.21 -40.23 -36.05
N GLY A 3 20.29 -39.86 -35.16
CA GLY A 3 19.20 -38.96 -35.49
C GLY A 3 19.73 -37.55 -35.37
N GLU A 4 19.90 -36.89 -36.51
CA GLU A 4 20.20 -35.45 -36.58
C GLU A 4 19.19 -34.70 -35.70
N PHE A 5 19.68 -34.13 -34.60
CA PHE A 5 18.97 -33.07 -33.90
C PHE A 5 18.85 -31.92 -34.91
N GLY A 6 17.64 -31.70 -35.42
CA GLY A 6 17.31 -30.54 -36.24
C GLY A 6 17.68 -29.24 -35.51
N PRO A 7 17.79 -28.12 -36.25
CA PRO A 7 18.29 -26.87 -35.70
C PRO A 7 17.49 -26.51 -34.44
N ALA A 8 18.20 -26.30 -33.34
CA ALA A 8 17.66 -25.73 -32.12
C ALA A 8 17.03 -24.38 -32.47
N MET A 9 15.74 -24.39 -32.78
CA MET A 9 14.93 -23.19 -32.84
C MET A 9 14.78 -22.73 -31.40
N ASP A 10 15.64 -21.80 -31.03
CA ASP A 10 15.75 -21.12 -29.74
C ASP A 10 14.54 -20.20 -29.48
N SER A 11 13.33 -20.62 -29.88
CA SER A 11 12.10 -19.95 -29.50
C SER A 11 11.82 -20.36 -28.05
N ALA A 12 12.17 -19.49 -27.10
CA ALA A 12 12.04 -19.65 -25.65
C ALA A 12 10.63 -20.02 -25.12
N ASN A 13 9.66 -20.26 -25.99
CA ASN A 13 8.24 -20.49 -25.68
C ASN A 13 7.74 -21.90 -26.07
N GLY A 14 8.64 -22.87 -26.25
CA GLY A 14 8.30 -24.23 -26.67
C GLY A 14 8.13 -25.24 -25.53
N LEU A 15 7.07 -26.04 -25.55
CA LEU A 15 6.83 -27.17 -24.65
C LEU A 15 7.01 -28.51 -25.37
N TRP A 16 7.84 -29.39 -24.82
CA TRP A 16 7.95 -30.79 -25.28
C TRP A 16 7.09 -31.71 -24.41
N GLU A 17 6.02 -32.24 -24.98
CA GLU A 17 5.21 -33.27 -24.34
C GLU A 17 5.78 -34.64 -24.68
N ASN A 18 6.23 -35.39 -23.66
CA ASN A 18 6.70 -36.76 -23.81
C ASN A 18 5.56 -37.73 -23.45
N TYR A 19 5.24 -38.67 -24.34
CA TYR A 19 4.20 -39.67 -24.10
C TYR A 19 4.58 -41.02 -24.72
N VAL A 20 3.96 -42.09 -24.23
CA VAL A 20 4.18 -43.45 -24.76
C VAL A 20 2.94 -43.86 -25.53
N ASN A 21 3.12 -44.29 -26.79
CA ASN A 21 2.00 -44.73 -27.63
C ASN A 21 1.54 -46.17 -27.27
N ARG A 22 0.47 -46.67 -27.91
CA ARG A 22 -0.07 -48.02 -27.68
C ARG A 22 0.93 -49.16 -27.97
N ASN A 23 1.99 -48.88 -28.71
CA ASN A 23 3.05 -49.84 -29.05
C ASN A 23 4.25 -49.76 -28.08
N CYS A 24 4.10 -49.09 -26.92
CA CYS A 24 5.18 -48.86 -25.95
C CYS A 24 6.38 -48.08 -26.51
N GLN A 25 6.19 -47.28 -27.55
CA GLN A 25 7.24 -46.45 -28.12
C GLN A 25 7.15 -45.04 -27.54
N GLN A 26 8.29 -44.52 -27.07
CA GLN A 26 8.41 -43.14 -26.65
C GLN A 26 8.16 -42.21 -27.85
N GLN A 27 7.32 -41.22 -27.64
CA GLN A 27 6.98 -40.16 -28.57
C GLN A 27 7.21 -38.82 -27.88
N HIS A 28 7.48 -37.79 -28.67
CA HIS A 28 7.59 -36.42 -28.21
C HIS A 28 6.83 -35.53 -29.20
N LYS A 29 6.11 -34.53 -28.68
CA LYS A 29 5.40 -33.54 -29.48
C LYS A 29 5.77 -32.14 -28.99
N PHE A 30 6.16 -31.29 -29.92
CA PHE A 30 6.47 -29.90 -29.64
C PHE A 30 5.21 -29.06 -29.78
N TYR A 31 4.92 -28.24 -28.77
CA TYR A 31 3.88 -27.22 -28.79
C TYR A 31 4.52 -25.86 -28.63
N ILE A 32 4.11 -24.89 -29.44
CA ILE A 32 4.43 -23.49 -29.20
C ILE A 32 3.40 -22.98 -28.22
N CYS A 33 3.84 -22.62 -27.01
CA CYS A 33 2.96 -22.00 -26.03
C CYS A 33 2.88 -20.50 -26.35
N PRO A 34 1.69 -19.95 -26.64
CA PRO A 34 1.54 -18.53 -26.98
C PRO A 34 2.14 -17.60 -25.92
N ASN A 35 2.00 -17.98 -24.64
CA ASN A 35 2.41 -17.18 -23.48
C ASN A 35 3.61 -17.81 -22.72
N GLY A 36 4.39 -18.68 -23.36
CA GLY A 36 5.55 -19.33 -22.73
C GLY A 36 5.23 -20.55 -21.87
N CYS A 37 6.26 -21.08 -21.20
CA CYS A 37 6.20 -22.32 -20.41
C CYS A 37 6.60 -22.06 -18.95
N LYS A 38 5.83 -22.59 -17.99
CA LYS A 38 6.20 -22.61 -16.56
C LYS A 38 5.92 -24.00 -15.98
N ASN A 39 6.89 -24.58 -15.27
CA ASN A 39 6.79 -25.89 -14.63
C ASN A 39 6.31 -27.04 -15.54
N GLY A 40 6.75 -27.05 -16.80
CA GLY A 40 6.40 -28.12 -17.75
C GLY A 40 4.98 -28.05 -18.32
N ALA A 41 4.30 -26.89 -18.24
CA ALA A 41 3.02 -26.64 -18.88
C ALA A 41 3.03 -25.31 -19.65
N CYS A 42 2.18 -25.21 -20.68
CA CYS A 42 1.91 -23.92 -21.31
C CYS A 42 1.19 -23.01 -20.31
N VAL A 43 1.64 -21.77 -20.25
CA VAL A 43 0.98 -20.71 -19.50
C VAL A 43 -0.33 -20.38 -20.26
N SER A 44 -1.49 -20.77 -19.72
CA SER A 44 -2.79 -20.26 -20.19
C SER A 44 -2.85 -18.76 -19.96
N ASP A 45 -3.72 -18.00 -20.66
CA ASP A 45 -3.96 -16.55 -20.42
C ASP A 45 -4.05 -16.26 -18.92
N THR A 46 -2.92 -15.96 -18.29
CA THR A 46 -2.84 -15.85 -16.85
C THR A 46 -2.73 -14.38 -16.56
N PRO A 47 -3.56 -13.87 -15.64
CA PRO A 47 -3.30 -12.57 -15.06
C PRO A 47 -1.87 -12.61 -14.51
N CYS A 48 -1.17 -11.48 -14.61
CA CYS A 48 0.06 -11.28 -13.86
C CYS A 48 -0.20 -11.68 -12.40
N THR A 49 0.70 -12.49 -11.85
CA THR A 49 0.65 -12.93 -10.45
C THR A 49 1.80 -12.32 -9.68
N ASP A 50 1.49 -11.87 -8.48
CA ASP A 50 2.42 -11.22 -7.57
C ASP A 50 2.31 -11.91 -6.20
N SER A 51 3.43 -12.27 -5.58
CA SER A 51 3.43 -13.03 -4.33
C SER A 51 3.24 -12.18 -3.08
N ASP A 52 3.51 -10.88 -3.15
CA ASP A 52 3.38 -9.95 -2.01
C ASP A 52 2.11 -9.08 -2.07
N GLY A 53 1.36 -9.18 -3.16
CA GLY A 53 0.09 -8.50 -3.35
C GLY A 53 0.15 -7.17 -4.11
N GLY A 54 1.25 -6.85 -4.78
CA GLY A 54 1.35 -5.71 -5.68
C GLY A 54 2.61 -4.88 -5.44
N LYS A 55 2.45 -3.59 -5.20
CA LYS A 55 3.59 -2.77 -4.75
C LYS A 55 3.75 -2.91 -3.25
N ASN A 56 4.67 -3.77 -2.81
CA ASN A 56 4.99 -4.02 -1.42
C ASN A 56 6.51 -4.07 -1.16
N TYR A 57 7.08 -2.88 -0.99
CA TYR A 57 8.52 -2.71 -0.75
C TYR A 57 9.08 -3.40 0.50
N PHE A 58 8.26 -3.93 1.41
CA PHE A 58 8.69 -4.49 2.71
C PHE A 58 8.55 -6.01 2.79
N VAL A 59 8.01 -6.65 1.74
CA VAL A 59 7.89 -8.10 1.67
C VAL A 59 8.48 -8.53 0.35
N LYS A 60 9.46 -9.42 0.38
CA LYS A 60 10.08 -9.93 -0.85
C LYS A 60 9.02 -10.59 -1.74
N GLY A 61 8.87 -10.06 -2.94
CA GLY A 61 8.00 -10.55 -3.98
C GLY A 61 8.69 -11.34 -5.09
N THR A 62 7.89 -12.18 -5.74
CA THR A 62 8.15 -12.75 -7.05
C THR A 62 6.94 -12.44 -7.92
N THR A 63 7.15 -11.65 -8.95
CA THR A 63 6.12 -11.29 -9.93
C THR A 63 6.33 -12.06 -11.22
N SER A 64 5.25 -12.63 -11.76
CA SER A 64 5.29 -13.35 -13.03
C SER A 64 4.10 -12.98 -13.92
N GLY A 65 4.36 -12.60 -15.16
CA GLY A 65 3.35 -12.11 -16.08
C GLY A 65 3.94 -11.67 -17.42
N MET A 66 3.09 -11.10 -18.27
CA MET A 66 3.53 -10.54 -19.54
C MET A 66 4.23 -9.20 -19.28
N THR A 67 5.42 -9.00 -19.85
CA THR A 67 6.10 -7.71 -19.90
C THR A 67 6.11 -7.16 -21.32
N LYS A 68 6.03 -5.84 -21.45
CA LYS A 68 6.11 -5.15 -22.74
C LYS A 68 7.54 -4.69 -22.96
N THR A 69 8.12 -5.10 -24.09
CA THR A 69 9.46 -4.67 -24.49
C THR A 69 9.37 -3.92 -25.81
N TYR A 70 10.05 -2.78 -25.89
CA TYR A 70 10.14 -1.96 -27.09
C TYR A 70 11.53 -2.12 -27.71
N TYR A 71 11.60 -2.72 -28.89
CA TYR A 71 12.85 -2.85 -29.65
C TYR A 71 12.68 -2.20 -31.02
N ASN A 72 13.52 -1.21 -31.35
CA ASN A 72 13.45 -0.46 -32.61
C ASN A 72 12.04 0.07 -32.96
N GLY A 73 11.29 0.54 -31.94
CA GLY A 73 9.93 1.06 -32.13
C GLY A 73 8.84 0.00 -32.38
N THR A 74 9.18 -1.29 -32.29
CA THR A 74 8.20 -2.38 -32.32
C THR A 74 7.93 -2.86 -30.90
N GLU A 75 6.65 -2.89 -30.50
CA GLU A 75 6.21 -3.45 -29.23
C GLU A 75 6.12 -4.98 -29.34
N SER A 76 6.70 -5.68 -28.37
CA SER A 76 6.57 -7.12 -28.24
C SER A 76 6.30 -7.51 -26.79
N GLU A 77 5.40 -8.47 -26.61
CA GLU A 77 5.07 -9.00 -25.30
C GLU A 77 5.82 -10.30 -25.05
N LYS A 78 6.37 -10.44 -23.85
CA LYS A 78 7.11 -11.62 -23.43
C LYS A 78 6.70 -12.00 -22.01
N TYR A 79 6.46 -13.28 -21.76
CA TYR A 79 6.28 -13.75 -20.40
C TYR A 79 7.61 -13.68 -19.64
N SER A 80 7.60 -13.09 -18.45
CA SER A 80 8.76 -12.99 -17.56
C SER A 80 8.36 -13.34 -16.13
N SER A 81 9.35 -13.72 -15.33
CA SER A 81 9.26 -13.86 -13.89
C SER A 81 10.45 -13.14 -13.29
N SER A 82 10.21 -12.25 -12.34
CA SER A 82 11.23 -11.44 -11.69
C SER A 82 10.97 -11.38 -10.20
N ASP A 83 12.03 -11.46 -9.42
CA ASP A 83 12.00 -11.23 -7.98
C ASP A 83 12.32 -9.76 -7.68
N ASP A 84 11.82 -9.27 -6.57
CA ASP A 84 12.29 -8.00 -6.03
C ASP A 84 13.76 -8.11 -5.67
N ILE A 85 14.50 -7.06 -6.03
CA ILE A 85 15.95 -7.08 -5.92
C ILE A 85 16.48 -5.75 -5.44
N CYS A 86 17.32 -5.81 -4.42
CA CYS A 86 18.05 -4.64 -3.96
C CYS A 86 19.02 -4.18 -5.05
N VAL A 87 19.15 -2.86 -5.24
CA VAL A 87 20.06 -2.30 -6.25
C VAL A 87 21.49 -2.81 -6.08
N LYS A 88 21.95 -2.92 -4.83
CA LYS A 88 23.29 -3.44 -4.49
C LYS A 88 23.53 -4.87 -4.98
N ASP A 89 22.48 -5.67 -5.11
CA ASP A 89 22.54 -7.08 -5.52
C ASP A 89 22.39 -7.22 -7.05
N ASN A 90 22.05 -6.14 -7.74
CA ASN A 90 22.00 -6.10 -9.20
C ASN A 90 23.41 -5.89 -9.79
N GLN A 91 23.70 -6.51 -10.94
CA GLN A 91 25.03 -6.48 -11.58
C GLN A 91 25.39 -5.13 -12.22
N ILE A 92 24.51 -4.13 -12.15
CA ILE A 92 24.71 -2.79 -12.71
C ILE A 92 24.80 -1.80 -11.54
N PRO A 93 26.00 -1.32 -11.17
CA PRO A 93 26.17 -0.35 -10.11
C PRO A 93 25.45 0.96 -10.48
N GLN A 94 24.48 1.38 -9.66
CA GLN A 94 23.92 2.73 -9.73
C GLN A 94 24.44 3.57 -8.57
N SER A 95 25.38 4.47 -8.88
CA SER A 95 25.97 5.36 -7.87
C SER A 95 24.89 6.25 -7.23
N GLY A 96 24.78 6.20 -5.90
CA GLY A 96 23.82 6.98 -5.13
C GLY A 96 22.50 6.26 -4.79
N TYR A 97 22.33 5.00 -5.20
CA TYR A 97 21.10 4.22 -4.97
C TYR A 97 21.38 2.85 -4.32
N GLU A 98 22.48 2.73 -3.56
CA GLU A 98 22.91 1.44 -2.97
C GLU A 98 21.86 0.83 -2.02
N GLU A 99 21.02 1.67 -1.42
CA GLU A 99 19.91 1.28 -0.53
C GLU A 99 18.56 1.14 -1.26
N GLY A 100 18.56 1.21 -2.59
CA GLY A 100 17.35 1.13 -3.38
C GLY A 100 16.83 -0.30 -3.58
N LEU A 101 15.55 -0.40 -3.93
CA LEU A 101 14.83 -1.62 -4.27
C LEU A 101 14.20 -1.51 -5.67
N PHE A 102 14.38 -2.52 -6.50
CA PHE A 102 13.62 -2.72 -7.72
C PHE A 102 12.42 -3.62 -7.43
N GLU A 103 11.26 -2.97 -7.27
CA GLU A 103 9.99 -3.62 -7.01
C GLU A 103 9.36 -4.11 -8.31
N HIS A 104 9.06 -5.40 -8.42
CA HIS A 104 8.34 -6.00 -9.54
C HIS A 104 6.92 -6.29 -9.12
N TYR A 105 5.95 -5.70 -9.80
CA TYR A 105 4.55 -5.82 -9.42
C TYR A 105 3.63 -6.00 -10.61
N CYS A 106 2.41 -6.44 -10.35
CA CYS A 106 1.38 -6.55 -11.38
C CYS A 106 0.54 -5.29 -11.54
N GLU A 107 0.46 -4.76 -12.76
CA GLU A 107 -0.46 -3.67 -13.12
C GLU A 107 -1.12 -3.94 -14.47
N ASN A 108 -2.45 -3.82 -14.54
CA ASN A 108 -3.22 -4.06 -15.76
C ASN A 108 -2.95 -5.44 -16.42
N ASN A 109 -2.69 -6.47 -15.60
CA ASN A 109 -2.25 -7.82 -16.02
C ASN A 109 -0.85 -7.91 -16.66
N TYR A 110 -0.04 -6.86 -16.56
CA TYR A 110 1.36 -6.86 -17.00
C TYR A 110 2.29 -6.77 -15.80
N LEU A 111 3.44 -7.43 -15.92
CA LEU A 111 4.56 -7.28 -15.00
C LEU A 111 5.19 -5.91 -15.25
N GLN A 112 5.18 -5.08 -14.21
CA GLN A 112 5.81 -3.77 -14.15
C GLN A 112 7.03 -3.81 -13.22
N VAL A 113 7.89 -2.81 -13.35
CA VAL A 113 8.99 -2.55 -12.42
C VAL A 113 8.89 -1.11 -11.94
N ASP A 114 8.83 -0.90 -10.63
CA ASP A 114 8.87 0.42 -10.02
C ASP A 114 10.34 0.86 -10.02
N GLY A 115 10.81 1.39 -11.15
CA GLY A 115 12.25 1.58 -11.31
C GLY A 115 12.79 1.87 -12.69
N SER A 116 11.99 1.94 -13.76
CA SER A 116 12.55 2.26 -15.08
C SER A 116 13.24 3.64 -15.10
N ASP A 117 12.75 4.60 -14.30
CA ASP A 117 13.34 5.94 -14.15
C ASP A 117 13.62 6.36 -12.69
N LYS A 118 13.06 5.67 -11.68
CA LYS A 118 13.26 5.98 -10.25
C LYS A 118 13.15 4.72 -9.40
N THR A 119 14.28 4.25 -8.89
CA THR A 119 14.33 3.21 -7.86
C THR A 119 13.67 3.69 -6.57
N PHE A 120 12.90 2.83 -5.90
CA PHE A 120 12.44 3.11 -4.55
C PHE A 120 13.63 3.09 -3.59
N ILE A 121 13.78 4.11 -2.74
CA ILE A 121 14.85 4.15 -1.74
C ILE A 121 14.29 3.59 -0.45
N CYS A 122 14.86 2.50 0.06
CA CYS A 122 14.40 1.94 1.32
C CYS A 122 14.60 2.96 2.46
N PRO A 123 13.68 3.02 3.45
CA PRO A 123 13.85 3.89 4.61
C PRO A 123 15.11 3.57 5.42
N ASN A 124 15.53 2.31 5.39
CA ASN A 124 16.76 1.82 5.99
C ASN A 124 17.57 1.09 4.89
N VAL A 125 17.97 -0.15 5.15
CA VAL A 125 18.66 -0.99 4.19
C VAL A 125 17.67 -1.85 3.40
N CYS A 126 17.95 -2.07 2.12
CA CYS A 126 17.34 -3.16 1.37
C CYS A 126 18.10 -4.46 1.65
N GLU A 127 17.41 -5.52 2.05
CA GLU A 127 17.98 -6.85 2.31
C GLU A 127 17.09 -7.94 1.72
N ASP A 128 17.69 -8.88 0.99
CA ASP A 128 17.01 -10.02 0.34
C ASP A 128 15.80 -9.62 -0.54
N GLY A 129 15.88 -8.49 -1.25
CA GLY A 129 14.79 -8.02 -2.11
C GLY A 129 13.62 -7.39 -1.36
N ALA A 130 13.81 -6.98 -0.10
CA ALA A 130 12.83 -6.21 0.64
C ALA A 130 13.49 -5.10 1.45
N CYS A 131 12.78 -4.00 1.68
CA CYS A 131 13.20 -2.99 2.63
C CYS A 131 13.05 -3.52 4.05
N VAL A 132 14.13 -3.40 4.83
CA VAL A 132 14.10 -3.76 6.24
C VAL A 132 13.33 -2.68 7.00
N GLU A 133 12.20 -3.07 7.58
CA GLU A 133 11.53 -2.25 8.59
C GLU A 133 12.52 -1.97 9.73
N SER A 134 12.59 -0.72 10.19
CA SER A 134 13.45 -0.41 11.33
C SER A 134 12.90 -1.19 12.53
N ASN A 135 13.61 -2.25 12.94
CA ASN A 135 13.36 -2.94 14.21
C ASN A 135 13.56 -1.99 15.42
N ASP A 136 14.09 -0.78 15.19
CA ASP A 136 13.88 0.35 16.08
C ASP A 136 12.42 0.82 15.95
N ASN A 137 11.58 0.29 16.84
CA ASN A 137 10.22 0.77 17.12
C ASN A 137 10.14 2.26 17.48
N SER A 138 11.26 2.98 17.52
CA SER A 138 11.31 4.44 17.57
C SER A 138 11.43 5.02 16.16
N GLU A 139 10.44 4.78 15.32
CA GLU A 139 10.27 5.60 14.13
C GLU A 139 10.17 7.05 14.61
N ILE A 140 11.20 7.87 14.34
CA ILE A 140 11.27 9.24 14.84
C ILE A 140 10.16 10.02 14.15
N LYS A 141 9.01 10.11 14.81
CA LYS A 141 7.90 10.93 14.36
C LYS A 141 8.24 12.38 14.67
N THR A 142 7.86 13.24 13.75
CA THR A 142 8.09 14.68 13.84
C THR A 142 6.79 15.42 13.60
N ARG A 143 6.69 16.60 14.21
CA ARG A 143 5.48 17.42 14.11
C ARG A 143 5.42 18.31 12.89
N TYR A 144 6.58 18.61 12.34
CA TYR A 144 6.71 19.53 11.24
C TYR A 144 7.71 19.04 10.21
N ALA A 145 7.46 19.43 8.97
CA ALA A 145 8.31 19.15 7.84
C ALA A 145 8.42 20.35 6.89
N TYR A 146 9.53 20.41 6.19
CA TYR A 146 9.88 21.39 5.17
C TYR A 146 10.35 20.64 3.93
N TRP A 147 9.99 21.17 2.78
CA TRP A 147 10.49 20.65 1.50
C TRP A 147 10.70 21.76 0.47
N GLU A 148 11.65 21.53 -0.43
CA GLU A 148 11.94 22.34 -1.62
C GLU A 148 11.87 21.44 -2.84
N CYS A 149 11.14 21.86 -3.87
CA CYS A 149 11.01 21.17 -5.14
C CYS A 149 12.17 21.53 -6.09
N SER A 150 12.36 20.74 -7.14
CA SER A 150 13.41 20.98 -8.16
C SER A 150 13.30 22.34 -8.86
N ASN A 151 12.08 22.89 -8.99
CA ASN A 151 11.84 24.23 -9.55
C ASN A 151 12.11 25.39 -8.56
N GLY A 152 12.53 25.10 -7.32
CA GLY A 152 12.82 26.08 -6.27
C GLY A 152 11.62 26.51 -5.42
N VAL A 153 10.41 26.05 -5.72
CA VAL A 153 9.24 26.27 -4.85
C VAL A 153 9.41 25.45 -3.57
N SER A 154 9.05 26.02 -2.42
CA SER A 154 9.16 25.34 -1.13
C SER A 154 7.91 25.52 -0.29
N SER A 155 7.70 24.62 0.66
CA SER A 155 6.58 24.69 1.62
C SER A 155 6.97 24.10 2.96
N LYS A 156 6.14 24.41 3.97
CA LYS A 156 6.21 23.86 5.32
C LYS A 156 4.83 23.34 5.69
N SER A 157 4.79 22.21 6.40
CA SER A 157 3.55 21.65 6.94
C SER A 157 3.81 21.10 8.33
N GLY A 158 2.76 21.01 9.13
CA GLY A 158 2.85 20.58 10.52
C GLY A 158 1.95 21.35 11.47
N GLY A 159 1.98 20.90 12.71
CA GLY A 159 1.23 21.51 13.81
C GLY A 159 1.38 20.72 15.10
N PRO A 160 0.92 21.25 16.24
CA PRO A 160 1.07 20.60 17.55
C PRO A 160 0.44 19.20 17.64
N THR A 161 -0.50 18.87 16.77
CA THR A 161 -1.17 17.55 16.71
C THR A 161 -0.70 16.68 15.55
N SER A 162 0.03 17.24 14.60
CA SER A 162 0.69 16.47 13.56
C SER A 162 1.82 15.70 14.23
N CYS A 163 1.77 14.38 14.20
CA CYS A 163 2.88 13.55 14.65
C CYS A 163 3.02 12.40 13.67
N LYS A 164 3.92 12.57 12.71
CA LYS A 164 4.01 11.70 11.54
C LYS A 164 5.45 11.25 11.35
N PRO A 165 5.65 10.03 10.86
CA PRO A 165 6.97 9.57 10.49
C PRO A 165 7.49 10.28 9.25
N ARG A 166 8.79 10.16 9.00
CA ARG A 166 9.50 10.84 7.92
C ARG A 166 8.90 10.53 6.54
N TYR A 167 8.57 9.27 6.25
CA TYR A 167 8.09 8.87 4.92
C TYR A 167 6.75 9.53 4.57
N ILE A 168 5.82 9.64 5.53
CA ILE A 168 4.54 10.35 5.31
C ILE A 168 4.78 11.83 4.98
N TRP A 169 5.76 12.46 5.62
CA TRP A 169 6.13 13.83 5.30
C TRP A 169 6.74 13.96 3.90
N GLU A 170 7.55 12.99 3.47
CA GLU A 170 8.12 12.95 2.11
C GLU A 170 7.04 12.77 1.04
N GLU A 171 6.01 11.96 1.30
CA GLU A 171 4.83 11.83 0.43
C GLU A 171 4.12 13.17 0.23
N TYR A 172 3.86 13.91 1.33
CA TYR A 172 3.26 15.25 1.24
C TYR A 172 4.14 16.22 0.45
N GLY A 173 5.46 16.15 0.63
CA GLY A 173 6.41 16.93 -0.16
C GLY A 173 6.33 16.60 -1.65
N ASN A 174 6.30 15.31 -2.00
CA ASN A 174 6.22 14.85 -3.37
C ASN A 174 4.89 15.20 -4.05
N GLU A 175 3.76 15.04 -3.36
CA GLU A 175 2.45 15.47 -3.86
C GLU A 175 2.41 16.98 -4.10
N PHE A 176 2.89 17.77 -3.14
CA PHE A 176 3.01 19.21 -3.30
C PHE A 176 3.85 19.57 -4.53
N CYS A 177 5.04 18.97 -4.70
CA CYS A 177 5.92 19.27 -5.82
C CYS A 177 5.31 18.88 -7.17
N ARG A 178 4.60 17.74 -7.24
CA ARG A 178 3.87 17.33 -8.45
C ARG A 178 2.79 18.35 -8.84
N ALA A 179 2.04 18.86 -7.86
CA ALA A 179 1.01 19.85 -8.11
C ALA A 179 1.55 21.19 -8.62
N GLN A 180 2.80 21.56 -8.30
CA GLN A 180 3.38 22.85 -8.72
C GLN A 180 3.89 22.89 -10.16
N CYS A 181 4.16 21.74 -10.79
CA CYS A 181 4.89 21.72 -12.06
C CYS A 181 4.12 21.15 -13.25
N GLY A 182 2.87 20.74 -13.05
CA GLY A 182 2.08 20.08 -14.10
C GLY A 182 2.83 18.89 -14.71
N ASP A 183 2.75 18.76 -16.04
CA ASP A 183 3.31 17.62 -16.77
C ASP A 183 4.85 17.56 -16.79
N MET A 184 5.54 18.63 -16.38
CA MET A 184 7.01 18.68 -16.42
C MET A 184 7.70 17.95 -15.26
N GLY A 185 6.95 17.26 -14.39
CA GLY A 185 7.50 16.25 -13.47
C GLY A 185 8.52 16.81 -12.47
N CYS A 186 8.09 17.67 -11.55
CA CYS A 186 8.97 18.10 -10.46
C CYS A 186 9.17 17.02 -9.39
N THR A 187 10.37 17.01 -8.84
CA THR A 187 10.77 16.12 -7.75
C THR A 187 11.12 16.92 -6.51
N LEU A 188 11.12 16.23 -5.37
CA LEU A 188 11.69 16.74 -4.13
C LEU A 188 13.20 16.97 -4.33
N LYS A 189 13.68 18.17 -4.01
CA LYS A 189 15.09 18.56 -4.09
C LYS A 189 15.72 18.66 -2.70
N LYS A 190 14.99 19.18 -1.71
CA LYS A 190 15.40 19.20 -0.31
C LYS A 190 14.24 18.83 0.57
N PHE A 191 14.54 18.21 1.71
CA PHE A 191 13.55 17.77 2.66
C PHE A 191 14.16 17.75 4.07
N ASP A 192 13.40 18.24 5.04
CA ASP A 192 13.80 18.27 6.44
C ASP A 192 12.59 18.14 7.36
N THR A 193 12.79 17.60 8.56
CA THR A 193 11.74 17.44 9.57
C THR A 193 12.25 17.87 10.93
N TRP A 194 11.38 18.47 11.75
CA TRP A 194 11.77 18.93 13.08
C TRP A 194 10.68 18.71 14.12
N GLU A 195 11.09 18.85 15.38
CA GLU A 195 10.29 18.63 16.59
C GLU A 195 9.78 17.19 16.70
N LYS A 196 10.61 16.34 17.32
CA LYS A 196 10.25 14.96 17.62
C LYS A 196 8.97 14.90 18.44
N CYS A 197 8.17 13.87 18.19
CA CYS A 197 6.96 13.57 18.92
C CYS A 197 6.75 12.07 19.01
N GLY A 198 5.96 11.62 19.98
CA GLY A 198 5.57 10.22 20.05
C GLY A 198 6.70 9.25 20.37
N GLU A 199 7.75 9.68 21.09
CA GLU A 199 8.66 8.71 21.70
C GLU A 199 7.84 7.79 22.61
N ILE A 200 7.80 6.51 22.25
CA ILE A 200 7.46 5.45 23.19
C ILE A 200 8.66 5.38 24.13
N ILE A 201 8.53 6.03 25.29
CA ILE A 201 9.37 5.68 26.42
C ILE A 201 8.89 4.28 26.81
N ASP A 202 9.74 3.28 26.64
CA ASP A 202 9.54 1.97 27.26
C ASP A 202 9.10 2.17 28.72
N ASP A 203 7.87 1.76 29.03
CA ASP A 203 7.17 1.55 30.31
C ASP A 203 7.89 1.78 31.67
N ILE A 204 8.68 2.84 31.85
CA ILE A 204 9.13 3.27 33.18
C ILE A 204 9.06 4.79 33.29
N LEU A 205 7.96 5.24 33.89
CA LEU A 205 7.84 6.57 34.48
C LEU A 205 8.78 6.64 35.70
N ILE A 206 10.08 6.90 35.51
CA ILE A 206 10.94 7.30 36.63
C ILE A 206 10.57 8.73 36.98
N LEU A 207 9.62 8.89 37.91
CA LEU A 207 9.48 10.14 38.63
C LEU A 207 10.78 10.42 39.40
N PRO A 208 11.25 11.67 39.47
CA PRO A 208 12.41 12.02 40.28
C PRO A 208 12.15 11.55 41.72
N ALA A 209 13.10 10.79 42.26
CA ALA A 209 13.03 10.20 43.59
C ALA A 209 12.64 11.27 44.62
N VAL A 210 11.41 11.18 45.13
CA VAL A 210 11.02 11.84 46.37
C VAL A 210 11.28 10.80 47.45
N ASP A 211 12.24 11.08 48.33
CA ASP A 211 12.57 10.26 49.48
C ASP A 211 11.33 10.10 50.38
N LEU A 212 10.60 8.99 50.21
CA LEU A 212 9.53 8.59 51.10
C LEU A 212 9.95 7.35 51.90
N PRO A 213 9.61 7.30 53.20
CA PRO A 213 10.08 6.25 54.11
C PRO A 213 9.49 4.89 53.73
N VAL A 214 10.39 3.92 53.58
CA VAL A 214 10.14 2.51 53.27
C VAL A 214 9.31 1.87 54.38
N TYR A 215 8.09 1.44 54.05
CA TYR A 215 7.31 0.50 54.87
C TYR A 215 7.38 -0.88 54.20
N THR A 216 8.00 -1.84 54.88
CA THR A 216 8.03 -3.24 54.46
C THR A 216 6.73 -3.93 54.90
N LEU A 217 5.98 -4.46 53.93
CA LEU A 217 4.92 -5.44 54.18
C LEU A 217 5.34 -6.81 53.63
N PRO A 218 4.96 -7.92 54.29
CA PRO A 218 5.41 -9.25 53.92
C PRO A 218 4.72 -9.76 52.65
N ILE A 219 5.55 -10.38 51.81
CA ILE A 219 5.24 -11.03 50.54
C ILE A 219 4.66 -12.41 50.83
N ASP A 220 3.45 -12.70 50.31
CA ASP A 220 3.02 -14.03 49.89
C ASP A 220 1.69 -13.95 49.14
N MET A 221 1.74 -13.62 47.84
CA MET A 221 0.72 -14.02 46.87
C MET A 221 1.41 -14.18 45.51
N ALA A 222 1.59 -15.44 45.09
CA ALA A 222 1.98 -15.77 43.73
C ALA A 222 0.83 -15.34 42.79
N VAL A 223 1.01 -14.20 42.14
CA VAL A 223 0.16 -13.76 41.03
C VAL A 223 0.68 -14.47 39.80
N ASP A 224 -0.12 -15.42 39.31
CA ASP A 224 0.03 -16.04 38.01
C ASP A 224 -0.20 -14.97 36.93
N THR A 225 0.87 -14.27 36.55
CA THR A 225 0.90 -13.38 35.41
C THR A 225 1.12 -14.19 34.13
N THR A 226 0.12 -14.96 33.71
CA THR A 226 -0.06 -15.20 32.28
C THR A 226 -0.53 -13.89 31.66
N ILE A 227 0.42 -13.00 31.35
CA ILE A 227 0.20 -11.93 30.38
C ILE A 227 -0.02 -12.66 29.07
N ARG A 228 -1.27 -12.94 28.72
CA ARG A 228 -1.63 -13.19 27.33
C ARG A 228 -1.26 -11.91 26.61
N GLU A 229 -0.20 -11.96 25.81
CA GLU A 229 0.05 -10.97 24.76
C GLU A 229 -1.29 -10.76 24.05
N SER A 230 -1.95 -9.63 24.33
CA SER A 230 -3.10 -9.22 23.55
C SER A 230 -2.55 -9.05 22.14
N GLU A 231 -2.93 -9.96 21.24
CA GLU A 231 -2.63 -9.86 19.82
C GLU A 231 -2.85 -8.40 19.38
N LYS A 232 -1.81 -7.80 18.80
CA LYS A 232 -1.80 -6.39 18.39
C LYS A 232 -3.05 -6.12 17.53
N CYS A 233 -4.06 -5.52 18.12
CA CYS A 233 -5.30 -5.22 17.41
C CYS A 233 -5.09 -3.98 16.53
N ASN A 234 -5.02 -4.19 15.22
CA ASN A 234 -4.96 -3.11 14.22
C ASN A 234 -6.36 -2.52 13.98
N GLY A 235 -7.00 -2.03 15.05
CA GLY A 235 -8.41 -1.65 15.03
C GLY A 235 -8.93 -1.22 16.39
N CYS A 236 -10.22 -1.38 16.63
CA CYS A 236 -10.85 -1.10 17.91
C CYS A 236 -11.20 -2.40 18.62
N PHE A 237 -10.78 -2.52 19.87
CA PHE A 237 -11.12 -3.68 20.69
C PHE A 237 -12.53 -3.49 21.29
N ASN A 238 -13.45 -4.40 20.99
CA ASN A 238 -14.81 -4.37 21.53
C ASN A 238 -15.29 -5.80 21.83
N ASN A 239 -15.63 -6.08 23.09
CA ASN A 239 -16.08 -7.39 23.57
C ASN A 239 -15.13 -8.54 23.15
N GLU A 240 -13.83 -8.37 23.38
CA GLU A 240 -12.79 -9.35 23.01
C GLU A 240 -12.56 -9.54 21.50
N ILE A 241 -13.27 -8.78 20.65
CA ILE A 241 -13.12 -8.83 19.20
C ILE A 241 -12.35 -7.59 18.74
N CYS A 242 -11.32 -7.80 17.93
CA CYS A 242 -10.64 -6.73 17.22
C CYS A 242 -11.44 -6.35 15.96
N LEU A 243 -12.00 -5.13 15.94
CA LEU A 243 -12.78 -4.61 14.82
C LEU A 243 -11.88 -3.76 13.90
N PRO A 244 -11.88 -3.95 12.57
CA PRO A 244 -11.11 -3.11 11.67
C PRO A 244 -11.61 -1.66 11.68
N PHE A 245 -10.76 -0.71 11.31
CA PHE A 245 -11.13 0.71 11.19
C PHE A 245 -12.31 0.92 10.23
N GLY A 246 -13.20 1.85 10.57
CA GLY A 246 -14.42 2.11 9.80
C GLY A 246 -15.56 1.13 10.07
N THR A 247 -15.35 0.06 10.85
CA THR A 247 -16.42 -0.85 11.27
C THR A 247 -17.51 -0.08 12.00
N ARG A 248 -18.74 -0.16 11.49
CA ARG A 248 -19.93 0.48 12.08
C ARG A 248 -20.66 -0.49 13.00
N LEU A 249 -21.15 0.03 14.11
CA LEU A 249 -21.79 -0.74 15.17
C LEU A 249 -22.75 0.14 15.97
N LEU A 250 -23.59 -0.50 16.79
CA LEU A 250 -24.37 0.19 17.82
C LEU A 250 -23.64 0.06 19.15
N SER A 251 -23.27 1.19 19.75
CA SER A 251 -22.72 1.23 21.11
C SER A 251 -23.71 1.98 21.99
N ASN A 252 -24.31 1.27 22.96
CA ASN A 252 -25.41 1.80 23.79
C ASN A 252 -26.55 2.40 22.94
N ASP A 253 -26.99 1.66 21.91
CA ASP A 253 -28.03 2.07 20.94
C ASP A 253 -27.72 3.32 20.10
N LEU A 254 -26.48 3.84 20.17
CA LEU A 254 -26.03 4.95 19.35
C LEU A 254 -25.20 4.44 18.16
N PRO A 255 -25.49 4.90 16.92
CA PRO A 255 -24.69 4.57 15.75
C PRO A 255 -23.27 5.09 15.96
N SER A 256 -22.31 4.17 15.91
CA SER A 256 -20.91 4.41 16.23
C SER A 256 -20.01 3.70 15.21
N TYR A 257 -18.74 4.07 15.16
CA TYR A 257 -17.76 3.43 14.29
C TYR A 257 -16.41 3.29 14.97
N CYS A 258 -15.59 2.37 14.48
CA CYS A 258 -14.20 2.24 14.88
C CYS A 258 -13.35 3.32 14.20
N SER A 259 -12.88 4.30 14.97
CA SER A 259 -12.02 5.38 14.47
C SER A 259 -10.56 4.94 14.35
N ILE A 260 -9.78 5.64 13.52
CA ILE A 260 -8.33 5.45 13.34
C ILE A 260 -7.52 5.60 14.64
N ASN A 261 -8.11 6.23 15.67
CA ASN A 261 -7.51 6.37 16.99
C ASN A 261 -7.81 5.17 17.91
N GLN A 262 -8.23 4.04 17.33
CA GLN A 262 -8.58 2.78 18.03
C GLN A 262 -9.69 2.95 19.08
N LYS A 263 -10.58 3.93 18.87
CA LYS A 263 -11.72 4.21 19.74
C LYS A 263 -13.03 4.06 19.00
N ILE A 264 -14.03 3.54 19.69
CA ILE A 264 -15.42 3.57 19.23
C ILE A 264 -15.95 4.99 19.43
N VAL A 265 -16.32 5.66 18.35
CA VAL A 265 -16.80 7.05 18.34
C VAL A 265 -18.21 7.09 17.76
N THR A 266 -19.09 7.91 18.34
CA THR A 266 -20.46 8.11 17.83
C THR A 266 -20.42 8.82 16.48
N GLN A 267 -21.29 8.38 15.56
CA GLN A 267 -21.40 9.00 14.25
C GLN A 267 -22.13 10.34 14.31
N LEU A 268 -21.69 11.25 13.45
CA LEU A 268 -22.16 12.61 13.27
C LEU A 268 -23.45 12.67 12.47
N GLY A 269 -24.31 13.65 12.80
CA GLY A 269 -25.52 14.00 12.09
C GLY A 269 -25.26 14.73 10.77
N VAL A 270 -26.34 15.04 10.05
CA VAL A 270 -26.29 15.90 8.86
C VAL A 270 -25.81 17.30 9.27
N ASP A 271 -25.08 17.97 8.39
CA ASP A 271 -24.49 19.30 8.56
C ASP A 271 -23.34 19.41 9.59
N GLU A 272 -22.96 18.30 10.23
CA GLU A 272 -21.80 18.27 11.12
C GLU A 272 -20.48 18.11 10.34
N PRO A 273 -19.38 18.73 10.81
CA PRO A 273 -18.10 18.69 10.12
C PRO A 273 -17.47 17.29 10.20
N CYS A 274 -17.00 16.77 9.07
CA CYS A 274 -16.43 15.43 8.97
C CYS A 274 -15.15 15.42 8.13
N MET A 275 -14.33 14.39 8.31
CA MET A 275 -13.15 14.14 7.45
C MET A 275 -13.30 12.92 6.55
N ASN A 276 -14.19 11.98 6.87
CA ASN A 276 -14.45 10.80 6.05
C ASN A 276 -15.90 10.31 6.21
N SER A 277 -16.34 9.45 5.29
CA SER A 277 -17.70 8.93 5.26
C SER A 277 -18.08 7.98 6.41
N TYR A 278 -17.13 7.48 7.20
CA TYR A 278 -17.43 6.65 8.37
C TYR A 278 -17.91 7.47 9.57
N GLU A 279 -17.51 8.74 9.63
CA GLU A 279 -17.96 9.68 10.66
C GLU A 279 -19.46 9.98 10.54
N CYS A 280 -20.03 9.99 9.33
CA CYS A 280 -21.41 10.39 9.11
C CYS A 280 -22.43 9.24 9.25
N LYS A 281 -23.55 9.50 9.94
CA LYS A 281 -24.72 8.61 10.00
C LYS A 281 -25.29 8.28 8.60
N THR A 282 -25.16 9.21 7.67
CA THR A 282 -25.63 9.10 6.28
C THR A 282 -24.67 8.33 5.36
N ASN A 283 -23.46 8.03 5.85
CA ASN A 283 -22.37 7.41 5.09
C ASN A 283 -21.76 8.31 4.01
N GLN A 284 -21.98 9.61 4.09
CA GLN A 284 -21.47 10.55 3.09
C GLN A 284 -20.93 11.80 3.76
N CYS A 285 -19.62 11.98 3.60
CA CYS A 285 -18.93 13.22 3.93
C CYS A 285 -18.55 13.90 2.62
N ALA A 286 -19.08 15.09 2.38
CA ALA A 286 -18.79 15.88 1.18
C ALA A 286 -18.49 17.31 1.60
N SER A 287 -17.44 17.91 1.02
CA SER A 287 -17.01 19.26 1.39
C SER A 287 -16.77 19.46 2.89
N ASN A 288 -16.22 18.43 3.56
CA ASN A 288 -15.99 18.35 5.00
C ASN A 288 -17.25 18.45 5.86
N VAL A 289 -18.43 18.11 5.33
CA VAL A 289 -19.70 18.13 6.04
C VAL A 289 -20.51 16.86 5.74
N CYS A 290 -21.20 16.33 6.73
CA CYS A 290 -22.07 15.17 6.56
C CYS A 290 -23.34 15.54 5.79
N ILE A 291 -23.61 14.83 4.69
CA ILE A 291 -24.77 15.12 3.81
C ILE A 291 -25.72 13.92 3.71
N ASP A 292 -27.02 14.17 3.52
CA ASP A 292 -28.01 13.13 3.18
C ASP A 292 -28.36 13.18 1.69
N LEU A 293 -27.64 12.38 0.90
CA LEU A 293 -27.86 12.32 -0.55
C LEU A 293 -29.27 11.85 -0.93
N LYS A 294 -29.93 11.03 -0.09
CA LYS A 294 -31.30 10.61 -0.40
C LYS A 294 -32.25 11.80 -0.30
N GLN A 295 -32.04 12.65 0.70
CA GLN A 295 -32.80 13.88 0.86
C GLN A 295 -32.51 14.86 -0.30
N GLU A 296 -31.26 15.09 -0.64
CA GLU A 296 -30.90 16.00 -1.75
C GLU A 296 -31.45 15.52 -3.11
N ILE A 297 -31.39 14.20 -3.39
CA ILE A 297 -31.97 13.64 -4.61
C ILE A 297 -33.51 13.80 -4.62
N ALA A 298 -34.16 13.65 -3.47
CA ALA A 298 -35.60 13.84 -3.38
C ALA A 298 -36.01 15.30 -3.63
N GLU A 299 -35.25 16.26 -3.08
CA GLU A 299 -35.49 17.69 -3.28
C GLU A 299 -35.22 18.14 -4.72
N THR A 300 -34.12 17.66 -5.33
CA THR A 300 -33.78 17.97 -6.74
C THR A 300 -34.77 17.36 -7.72
N ARG A 301 -35.25 16.14 -7.49
CA ARG A 301 -36.33 15.53 -8.31
C ARG A 301 -37.63 16.33 -8.21
N GLY A 302 -37.99 16.80 -7.00
CA GLY A 302 -39.16 17.64 -6.80
C GLY A 302 -39.07 18.98 -7.53
N LEU A 303 -37.88 19.61 -7.52
CA LEU A 303 -37.63 20.84 -8.27
C LEU A 303 -37.73 20.61 -9.79
N LEU A 304 -37.10 19.54 -10.29
CA LEU A 304 -37.10 19.21 -11.71
C LEU A 304 -38.51 18.89 -12.20
N GLN A 305 -39.32 18.16 -11.42
CA GLN A 305 -40.72 17.91 -11.76
C GLN A 305 -41.52 19.22 -11.85
N LYS A 306 -41.36 20.16 -10.90
CA LYS A 306 -42.02 21.47 -10.96
C LYS A 306 -41.63 22.27 -12.20
N ILE A 307 -40.36 22.21 -12.61
CA ILE A 307 -39.87 22.88 -13.83
C ILE A 307 -40.49 22.22 -15.07
N LEU A 308 -40.56 20.89 -15.13
CA LEU A 308 -41.18 20.17 -16.23
C LEU A 308 -42.68 20.45 -16.33
N ASP A 309 -43.39 20.46 -15.20
CA ASP A 309 -44.82 20.79 -15.15
C ASP A 309 -45.07 22.23 -15.64
N TRP A 310 -44.24 23.18 -15.22
CA TRP A 310 -44.33 24.57 -15.69
C TRP A 310 -44.07 24.69 -17.20
N LEU A 311 -43.03 24.02 -17.73
CA LEU A 311 -42.74 24.01 -19.16
C LEU A 311 -43.88 23.39 -19.98
N SER A 312 -44.51 22.34 -19.46
CA SER A 312 -45.64 21.70 -20.13
C SER A 312 -46.86 22.63 -20.28
N GLN A 313 -47.07 23.56 -19.35
CA GLN A 313 -48.14 24.57 -19.42
C GLN A 313 -47.83 25.73 -20.37
N LEU A 314 -46.54 25.98 -20.66
CA LEU A 314 -46.12 27.07 -21.54
C LEU A 314 -46.12 26.66 -23.02
N PHE A 315 -45.90 25.38 -23.30
CA PHE A 315 -45.71 24.85 -24.67
C PHE A 315 -46.74 23.80 -25.11
N GLY A 316 -47.74 23.49 -24.27
CA GLY A 316 -48.87 22.60 -24.58
C GLY A 316 -50.19 23.36 -24.59
#